data_AF-A0A0D8HNP4-F1
#
_entry.id   AF-A0A0D8HNP4-F1
#
_cell.length_a   1.000
_cell.length_b   1.000
_cell.length_c   1.000
_cell.angle_alpha   90.00
_cell.angle_beta   90.00
_cell.angle_gamma   90.00
#
_symmetry.space_group_name_H-M   'P 1'
#
loop_
_entity.id
_entity.type
_entity.pdbx_description
1 polymer ?
#
loop_
_entity_poly.entity_id
_entity_poly.type
_entity_poly.pdbx_seq_one_letter_code
_entity_poly.pdbx_strand_id
1 'polypeptide(L)'
;MEEATIKVSKPVRVITMDGELLPDFARVPITKGRHTFRVSAQGRDLNWDLTVTEPTESYLVQVWKVTQPAAMRRLHKTDTAWNDEIVTHAVRNFWDPDPAGDATLYLKYGYEQMATWAKEEAIRWGGRPPTDTLRGQYYAQEFAGHDRMLVDALVRCRAPKLRRIAAWSARRAYTIAGIAEIEWVRAGLDAMDNADPLPYPFDDHAGAHVWEAFQSEHRIELSTTDDNGERQASAALIASRALIDASMEKPLSAVFNSLRTAALTDGSDYLQLITDLRREFFPKLAPADQYERWIGHSL
;
A
#
# COMPACT_ATOMS: atom_id res chain seq x y z
N MET A 1 7.21 -25.86 21.92
CA MET A 1 6.67 -25.12 23.08
C MET A 1 7.22 -23.71 23.09
N GLU A 2 6.31 -22.75 23.00
CA GLU A 2 6.62 -21.32 22.93
C GLU A 2 5.70 -20.51 23.83
N GLU A 3 6.13 -19.33 24.24
CA GLU A 3 5.33 -18.41 25.04
C GLU A 3 5.31 -17.00 24.47
N ALA A 4 4.16 -16.35 24.54
CA ALA A 4 3.97 -14.96 24.16
C ALA A 4 3.08 -14.22 25.16
N THR A 5 3.34 -12.93 25.38
CA THR A 5 2.47 -12.08 26.19
C THR A 5 1.61 -11.19 25.30
N ILE A 6 0.29 -11.31 25.41
CA ILE A 6 -0.68 -10.61 24.55
C ILE A 6 -1.58 -9.72 25.41
N LYS A 7 -1.81 -8.48 24.96
CA LYS A 7 -2.81 -7.58 25.56
C LYS A 7 -4.17 -7.84 24.93
N VAL A 8 -5.04 -8.53 25.65
CA VAL A 8 -6.40 -8.87 25.21
C VAL A 8 -7.33 -7.68 25.47
N SER A 9 -7.88 -7.11 24.41
CA SER A 9 -8.85 -6.00 24.46
C SER A 9 -10.25 -6.40 23.99
N LYS A 10 -10.35 -7.47 23.21
CA LYS A 10 -11.58 -8.05 22.64
C LYS A 10 -11.70 -9.54 23.02
N PRO A 11 -12.90 -10.15 22.94
CA PRO A 11 -13.07 -11.58 23.16
C PRO A 11 -12.17 -12.41 22.23
N VAL A 12 -11.58 -13.47 22.78
CA VAL A 12 -10.76 -14.43 22.02
C VAL A 12 -11.68 -15.49 21.39
N ARG A 13 -11.30 -15.96 20.20
CA ARG A 13 -11.94 -17.05 19.46
C ARG A 13 -10.85 -18.01 19.00
N VAL A 14 -11.22 -19.28 18.85
CA VAL A 14 -10.38 -20.30 18.22
C VAL A 14 -11.04 -20.67 16.90
N ILE A 15 -10.26 -20.63 15.83
CA ILE A 15 -10.70 -20.96 14.47
C ILE A 15 -9.80 -22.06 13.92
N THR A 16 -10.34 -22.88 13.02
CA THR A 16 -9.53 -23.75 12.17
C THR A 16 -8.75 -22.92 11.15
N MET A 17 -7.78 -23.54 10.48
CA MET A 17 -7.11 -22.90 9.35
C MET A 17 -8.15 -22.50 8.27
N ASP A 18 -9.13 -23.36 7.99
CA ASP A 18 -10.21 -23.07 7.03
C ASP A 18 -11.14 -21.92 7.43
N GLY A 19 -10.90 -21.26 8.57
CA GLY A 19 -11.63 -20.08 9.02
C GLY A 19 -12.93 -20.44 9.75
N GLU A 20 -13.17 -21.72 10.02
CA GLU A 20 -14.34 -22.16 10.76
C GLU A 20 -14.15 -21.93 12.26
N LEU A 21 -15.17 -21.39 12.92
CA LEU A 21 -15.19 -21.28 14.37
C LEU A 21 -15.29 -22.68 14.98
N LEU A 22 -14.35 -23.01 15.87
CA LEU A 22 -14.47 -24.25 16.62
C LEU A 22 -15.63 -24.14 17.63
N PRO A 23 -16.70 -24.94 17.50
CA PRO A 23 -17.90 -24.80 18.31
C PRO A 23 -17.62 -25.00 19.81
N ASP A 24 -16.72 -25.93 20.13
CA ASP A 24 -16.29 -26.23 21.51
C ASP A 24 -15.54 -25.07 22.17
N PHE A 25 -15.06 -24.10 21.37
CA PHE A 25 -14.33 -22.91 21.82
C PHE A 25 -15.03 -21.60 21.42
N ALA A 26 -16.33 -21.64 21.13
CA ALA A 26 -17.12 -20.46 20.76
C ALA A 26 -17.00 -19.31 21.79
N ARG A 27 -16.73 -19.64 23.06
CA ARG A 27 -16.43 -18.68 24.12
C ARG A 27 -15.23 -19.13 24.95
N VAL A 28 -14.06 -18.55 24.67
CA VAL A 28 -12.87 -18.73 25.51
C VAL A 28 -12.95 -17.77 26.72
N PRO A 29 -12.84 -18.26 27.97
CA PRO A 29 -13.02 -17.45 29.18
C PRO A 29 -11.79 -16.58 29.52
N ILE A 30 -11.23 -15.88 28.52
CA ILE A 30 -10.11 -14.96 28.70
C ILE A 30 -10.66 -13.54 28.86
N THR A 31 -10.33 -12.92 29.99
CA THR A 31 -10.80 -11.56 30.31
C THR A 31 -9.93 -10.48 29.64
N LYS A 32 -10.38 -9.22 29.68
CA LYS A 32 -9.54 -8.10 29.22
C LYS A 32 -8.31 -7.95 30.12
N GLY A 33 -7.16 -7.68 29.51
CA GLY A 33 -5.89 -7.50 30.22
C GLY A 33 -4.72 -8.21 29.54
N ARG A 34 -3.53 -8.13 30.15
CA ARG A 34 -2.35 -8.85 29.66
C ARG A 34 -2.40 -10.29 30.14
N HIS A 35 -2.18 -11.22 29.21
CA HIS A 35 -2.14 -12.64 29.47
C HIS A 35 -0.90 -13.23 28.80
N THR A 36 -0.26 -14.18 29.46
CA THR A 36 0.75 -15.03 28.84
C THR A 36 0.07 -16.27 28.30
N PHE A 37 0.35 -16.57 27.04
CA PHE A 37 -0.06 -17.77 26.34
C PHE A 37 1.16 -18.67 26.23
N ARG A 38 1.06 -19.91 26.70
CA ARG A 38 2.02 -20.97 26.42
C ARG A 38 1.36 -21.96 25.48
N VAL A 39 2.00 -22.20 24.34
CA VAL A 39 1.52 -23.13 23.33
C VAL A 39 2.52 -24.27 23.21
N SER A 40 2.03 -25.48 23.46
CA SER A 40 2.76 -26.72 23.23
C SER A 40 2.06 -27.46 22.10
N ALA A 41 2.84 -27.92 21.12
CA ALA A 41 2.34 -28.67 19.98
C ALA A 41 3.07 -30.02 19.93
N GLN A 42 2.36 -31.07 19.51
CA GLN A 42 2.89 -32.40 19.24
C GLN A 42 2.41 -32.87 17.87
N GLY A 43 3.25 -33.60 17.13
CA GLY A 43 2.91 -34.17 15.82
C GLY A 43 3.29 -33.29 14.61
N ARG A 44 3.87 -32.11 14.85
CA ARG A 44 4.17 -31.09 13.83
C ARG A 44 5.18 -31.50 12.74
N ASP A 45 6.10 -32.42 13.03
CA ASP A 45 7.19 -32.77 12.10
C ASP A 45 6.72 -33.56 10.86
N LEU A 46 5.62 -34.29 10.98
CA LEU A 46 5.28 -35.29 9.97
C LEU A 46 4.53 -34.70 8.78
N ASN A 47 3.65 -33.69 8.99
CA ASN A 47 2.72 -33.19 7.95
C ASN A 47 2.21 -31.75 8.23
N TRP A 48 3.10 -30.77 8.40
CA TRP A 48 2.77 -29.39 8.84
C TRP A 48 1.95 -28.52 7.85
N ASP A 49 1.56 -29.06 6.70
CA ASP A 49 0.79 -28.35 5.65
C ASP A 49 -0.17 -29.29 4.89
N LEU A 50 -0.73 -30.30 5.58
CA LEU A 50 -1.67 -31.24 4.97
C LEU A 50 -2.96 -31.37 5.79
N THR A 51 -4.10 -31.30 5.10
CA THR A 51 -5.41 -31.64 5.66
C THR A 51 -5.55 -33.16 5.75
N VAL A 52 -5.11 -33.75 6.86
CA VAL A 52 -5.14 -35.21 7.09
C VAL A 52 -5.98 -35.57 8.30
N THR A 53 -6.66 -36.72 8.24
CA THR A 53 -7.34 -37.31 9.40
C THR A 53 -6.35 -37.95 10.37
N GLU A 54 -5.21 -38.45 9.85
CA GLU A 54 -4.06 -38.95 10.63
C GLU A 54 -2.77 -38.76 9.80
N PRO A 55 -1.61 -38.48 10.43
CA PRO A 55 -1.44 -38.21 11.86
C PRO A 55 -1.95 -36.80 12.23
N THR A 56 -2.60 -36.69 13.39
CA THR A 56 -3.11 -35.41 13.90
C THR A 56 -2.06 -34.61 14.68
N GLU A 57 -2.17 -33.28 14.61
CA GLU A 57 -1.44 -32.38 15.51
C GLU A 57 -2.25 -32.15 16.79
N SER A 58 -1.58 -32.20 17.94
CA SER A 58 -2.19 -31.91 19.24
C SER A 58 -1.63 -30.62 19.81
N TYR A 59 -2.51 -29.69 20.16
CA TYR A 59 -2.15 -28.40 20.74
C TYR A 59 -2.66 -28.27 22.18
N LEU A 60 -1.77 -27.93 23.10
CA LEU A 60 -2.10 -27.49 24.45
C LEU A 60 -1.81 -26.01 24.59
N VAL A 61 -2.87 -25.22 24.81
CA VAL A 61 -2.78 -23.78 25.07
C VAL A 61 -3.08 -23.49 26.53
N GLN A 62 -2.09 -23.00 27.26
CA GLN A 62 -2.22 -22.59 28.66
C GLN A 62 -2.20 -21.07 28.75
N VAL A 63 -3.14 -20.49 29.49
CA VAL A 63 -3.30 -19.03 29.58
C VAL A 63 -3.42 -18.59 31.02
N TRP A 64 -2.64 -17.57 31.41
CA TRP A 64 -2.75 -16.94 32.73
C TRP A 64 -2.53 -15.43 32.65
N LYS A 65 -3.12 -14.69 33.59
CA LYS A 65 -3.04 -13.22 33.64
C LYS A 65 -1.68 -12.78 34.18
N VAL A 66 -1.12 -11.73 33.59
CA VAL A 66 0.15 -11.12 34.02
C VAL A 66 0.04 -9.60 34.09
N THR A 67 0.92 -8.98 34.87
CA THR A 67 0.96 -7.51 35.03
C THR A 67 2.00 -6.87 34.12
N GLN A 68 3.12 -7.55 33.87
CA GLN A 68 4.22 -7.07 33.04
C GLN A 68 4.28 -7.81 31.69
N PRO A 69 4.66 -7.14 30.59
CA PRO A 69 4.94 -7.81 29.34
C PRO A 69 6.25 -8.62 29.45
N ALA A 70 6.26 -9.83 28.87
CA ALA A 70 7.48 -10.59 28.64
C ALA A 70 7.70 -10.78 27.14
N ALA A 71 8.97 -10.79 26.72
CA ALA A 71 9.36 -11.09 25.35
C ALA A 71 8.90 -12.51 24.96
N MET A 72 8.64 -12.72 23.67
CA MET A 72 8.33 -14.05 23.16
C MET A 72 9.55 -14.97 23.38
N ARG A 73 9.30 -16.21 23.78
CA ARG A 73 10.37 -17.17 24.07
C ARG A 73 10.03 -18.56 23.58
N ARG A 74 11.02 -19.22 22.99
CA ARG A 74 11.00 -20.66 22.67
C ARG A 74 11.59 -21.41 23.84
N LEU A 75 10.75 -22.18 24.53
CA LEU A 75 11.17 -22.91 25.73
C LEU A 75 11.72 -24.29 25.40
N HIS A 76 11.10 -24.96 24.43
CA HIS A 76 11.50 -26.29 24.01
C HIS A 76 11.02 -26.53 22.58
N LYS A 77 11.90 -26.98 21.70
CA LYS A 77 11.57 -27.32 20.32
C LYS A 77 12.48 -28.48 19.90
N THR A 78 11.85 -29.54 19.43
CA THR A 78 12.53 -30.73 18.86
C THR A 78 12.16 -30.92 17.40
N ASP A 79 11.09 -30.25 16.95
CA ASP A 79 10.60 -30.29 15.59
C ASP A 79 11.38 -29.34 14.67
N THR A 80 11.42 -29.66 13.38
CA THR A 80 12.14 -28.91 12.34
C THR A 80 11.27 -27.87 11.62
N ALA A 81 9.94 -27.93 11.79
CA ALA A 81 9.01 -27.01 11.15
C ALA A 81 9.17 -25.57 11.70
N TRP A 82 9.25 -24.57 10.83
CA TRP A 82 9.29 -23.13 11.20
C TRP A 82 10.33 -22.82 12.28
N ASN A 83 11.59 -23.23 12.06
CA ASN A 83 12.69 -23.08 13.02
C ASN A 83 13.42 -21.72 12.93
N ASP A 84 12.71 -20.67 12.54
CA ASP A 84 13.28 -19.32 12.48
C ASP A 84 13.56 -18.77 13.89
N GLU A 85 14.48 -17.80 13.99
CA GLU A 85 14.76 -17.10 15.24
C GLU A 85 13.59 -16.19 15.65
N ILE A 86 13.34 -16.08 16.95
CA ILE A 86 12.35 -15.13 17.46
C ILE A 86 12.95 -13.73 17.38
N VAL A 87 12.50 -12.96 16.39
CA VAL A 87 12.88 -11.56 16.25
C VAL A 87 12.01 -10.70 17.17
N THR A 88 12.63 -9.85 17.99
CA THR A 88 11.92 -8.88 18.83
C THR A 88 12.30 -7.46 18.43
N HIS A 89 11.28 -6.60 18.32
CA HIS A 89 11.47 -5.19 18.01
C HIS A 89 11.06 -4.34 19.22
N ALA A 90 11.94 -3.44 19.65
CA ALA A 90 11.73 -2.58 20.83
C ALA A 90 10.57 -1.60 20.63
N VAL A 91 10.28 -1.25 19.38
CA VAL A 91 9.11 -0.49 18.93
C VAL A 91 8.47 -1.32 17.83
N ARG A 92 7.13 -1.41 17.80
CA ARG A 92 6.42 -2.10 16.72
C ARG A 92 6.88 -1.49 15.40
N ASN A 93 7.53 -2.29 14.58
CA ASN A 93 7.95 -1.83 13.28
C ASN A 93 6.72 -1.71 12.38
N PHE A 94 6.80 -0.80 11.42
CA PHE A 94 5.70 -0.55 10.49
C PHE A 94 5.32 -1.78 9.63
N TRP A 95 6.20 -2.78 9.59
CA TRP A 95 6.05 -4.03 8.86
C TRP A 95 5.72 -5.25 9.73
N ASP A 96 5.60 -5.09 11.05
CA ASP A 96 5.13 -6.18 11.90
C ASP A 96 3.69 -6.55 11.46
N PRO A 97 3.40 -7.84 11.15
CA PRO A 97 2.06 -8.28 10.80
C PRO A 97 1.03 -7.72 11.80
N ASP A 98 -0.21 -7.50 11.36
CA ASP A 98 -1.28 -7.11 12.26
C ASP A 98 -2.11 -8.36 12.56
N PRO A 99 -1.79 -9.11 13.63
CA PRO A 99 -2.48 -10.37 13.92
C PRO A 99 -4.00 -10.23 13.97
N ALA A 100 -4.54 -9.05 14.29
CA ALA A 100 -5.99 -8.83 14.31
C ALA A 100 -6.57 -8.54 12.91
N GLY A 101 -5.84 -7.78 12.07
CA GLY A 101 -6.19 -7.56 10.67
C GLY A 101 -6.08 -8.84 9.84
N ASP A 102 -4.99 -9.57 10.04
CA ASP A 102 -4.70 -10.86 9.40
C ASP A 102 -5.75 -11.91 9.84
N ALA A 103 -6.11 -11.95 11.13
CA ALA A 103 -7.21 -12.79 11.65
C ALA A 103 -8.58 -12.54 11.02
N THR A 104 -8.96 -11.28 10.77
CA THR A 104 -10.24 -10.96 10.13
C THR A 104 -10.28 -11.33 8.65
N LEU A 105 -9.12 -11.39 7.99
CA LEU A 105 -9.01 -11.84 6.60
C LEU A 105 -9.12 -13.36 6.49
N TYR A 106 -8.57 -14.13 7.44
CA TYR A 106 -8.72 -15.59 7.51
C TYR A 106 -10.19 -16.03 7.62
N LEU A 107 -10.98 -15.34 8.45
CA LEU A 107 -12.41 -15.62 8.64
C LEU A 107 -13.26 -15.44 7.37
N LYS A 108 -12.81 -14.64 6.40
CA LYS A 108 -13.62 -14.27 5.23
C LYS A 108 -13.42 -15.20 4.02
N TYR A 109 -12.32 -15.94 3.97
CA TYR A 109 -11.88 -16.57 2.71
C TYR A 109 -11.16 -17.93 2.84
N GLY A 110 -10.88 -18.45 4.06
CA GLY A 110 -10.23 -19.76 4.30
C GLY A 110 -8.70 -19.78 4.04
N TYR A 111 -7.92 -20.64 4.73
CA TYR A 111 -6.44 -20.57 4.76
C TYR A 111 -5.76 -20.70 3.41
N GLU A 112 -6.04 -21.75 2.64
CA GLU A 112 -5.30 -22.04 1.40
C GLU A 112 -5.60 -21.04 0.29
N GLN A 113 -6.89 -20.71 0.13
CA GLN A 113 -7.34 -19.72 -0.84
C GLN A 113 -6.90 -18.32 -0.44
N MET A 114 -6.81 -18.01 0.87
CA MET A 114 -6.18 -16.78 1.35
C MET A 114 -4.67 -16.74 1.20
N ALA A 115 -3.96 -17.81 1.51
CA ALA A 115 -2.50 -17.81 1.38
C ALA A 115 -2.12 -17.56 -0.07
N THR A 116 -2.84 -18.19 -1.01
CA THR A 116 -2.64 -17.98 -2.45
C THR A 116 -3.07 -16.57 -2.87
N TRP A 117 -4.28 -16.13 -2.54
CA TRP A 117 -4.77 -14.79 -2.88
C TRP A 117 -3.95 -13.66 -2.25
N ALA A 118 -3.59 -13.78 -0.97
CA ALA A 118 -2.80 -12.79 -0.24
C ALA A 118 -1.37 -12.76 -0.76
N LYS A 119 -0.81 -13.90 -1.17
CA LYS A 119 0.48 -13.97 -1.86
C LYS A 119 0.40 -13.28 -3.23
N GLU A 120 -0.62 -13.56 -4.03
CA GLU A 120 -0.82 -12.91 -5.33
C GLU A 120 -1.05 -11.40 -5.19
N GLU A 121 -1.88 -10.98 -4.23
CA GLU A 121 -2.10 -9.57 -3.92
C GLU A 121 -0.83 -8.91 -3.40
N ALA A 122 -0.07 -9.60 -2.55
CA ALA A 122 1.22 -9.10 -2.08
C ALA A 122 2.19 -8.89 -3.25
N ILE A 123 2.32 -9.86 -4.16
CA ILE A 123 3.15 -9.74 -5.36
C ILE A 123 2.69 -8.55 -6.20
N ARG A 124 1.38 -8.43 -6.47
CA ARG A 124 0.79 -7.34 -7.26
C ARG A 124 0.99 -5.95 -6.65
N TRP A 125 1.17 -5.85 -5.35
CA TRP A 125 1.20 -4.60 -4.60
C TRP A 125 2.53 -4.35 -3.88
N GLY A 126 3.63 -4.93 -4.38
CA GLY A 126 4.98 -4.64 -3.88
C GLY A 126 5.29 -5.23 -2.51
N GLY A 127 4.83 -6.45 -2.25
CA GLY A 127 5.17 -7.27 -1.07
C GLY A 127 4.10 -7.39 0.00
N ARG A 128 2.96 -6.67 -0.09
CA ARG A 128 1.85 -6.76 0.89
C ARG A 128 0.49 -6.51 0.23
N PRO A 129 -0.60 -7.16 0.66
CA PRO A 129 -1.94 -6.83 0.14
C PRO A 129 -2.32 -5.36 0.39
N PRO A 130 -3.20 -4.76 -0.42
CA PRO A 130 -3.68 -3.39 -0.20
C PRO A 130 -4.74 -3.35 0.90
N THR A 131 -4.82 -2.21 1.59
CA THR A 131 -6.00 -1.88 2.41
C THR A 131 -7.17 -1.44 1.52
N ASP A 132 -8.41 -1.43 2.04
CA ASP A 132 -9.58 -0.98 1.27
C ASP A 132 -9.44 0.46 0.75
N THR A 133 -8.84 1.35 1.57
CA THR A 133 -8.55 2.73 1.15
C THR A 133 -7.65 2.78 -0.07
N LEU A 134 -6.64 1.92 -0.11
CA LEU A 134 -5.67 1.84 -1.20
C LEU A 134 -6.27 1.14 -2.43
N ARG A 135 -7.08 0.09 -2.22
CA ARG A 135 -7.83 -0.61 -3.26
C ARG A 135 -8.80 0.32 -3.99
N GLY A 136 -9.34 1.31 -3.30
CA GLY A 136 -10.17 2.35 -3.91
C GLY A 136 -9.42 3.38 -4.76
N GLN A 137 -8.08 3.31 -4.86
CA GLN A 137 -7.27 4.22 -5.67
C GLN A 137 -6.80 3.52 -6.95
N TYR A 138 -7.37 3.93 -8.08
CA TYR A 138 -7.22 3.23 -9.35
C TYR A 138 -5.75 3.04 -9.81
N TYR A 139 -4.91 4.06 -9.63
CA TYR A 139 -3.51 4.02 -10.07
C TYR A 139 -2.50 3.68 -8.97
N ALA A 140 -2.96 3.44 -7.73
CA ALA A 140 -2.02 3.21 -6.63
C ALA A 140 -1.19 1.93 -6.78
N GLN A 141 -1.73 0.93 -7.46
CA GLN A 141 -1.02 -0.32 -7.72
C GLN A 141 0.20 -0.11 -8.63
N GLU A 142 0.10 0.77 -9.65
CA GLU A 142 1.20 1.11 -10.55
C GLU A 142 2.42 1.63 -9.76
N PHE A 143 2.18 2.53 -8.79
CA PHE A 143 3.23 3.04 -7.91
C PHE A 143 3.69 2.01 -6.87
N ALA A 144 2.80 1.15 -6.39
CA ALA A 144 3.14 0.16 -5.36
C ALA A 144 4.14 -0.89 -5.89
N GLY A 145 4.10 -1.20 -7.19
CA GLY A 145 5.08 -2.06 -7.83
C GLY A 145 6.51 -1.49 -7.83
N HIS A 146 6.65 -0.17 -7.80
CA HIS A 146 7.94 0.52 -7.75
C HIS A 146 8.38 0.85 -6.32
N ASP A 147 7.47 1.36 -5.50
CA ASP A 147 7.76 1.80 -4.13
C ASP A 147 6.51 1.70 -3.25
N ARG A 148 6.27 0.50 -2.71
CA ARG A 148 5.15 0.26 -1.81
C ARG A 148 5.19 1.16 -0.56
N MET A 149 6.38 1.45 -0.05
CA MET A 149 6.50 2.22 1.18
C MET A 149 6.08 3.69 0.98
N LEU A 150 6.42 4.27 -0.17
CA LEU A 150 5.92 5.59 -0.56
C LEU A 150 4.40 5.60 -0.68
N VAL A 151 3.82 4.60 -1.32
CA VAL A 151 2.37 4.46 -1.46
C VAL A 151 1.68 4.41 -0.10
N ASP A 152 2.19 3.60 0.84
CA ASP A 152 1.66 3.53 2.20
C ASP A 152 1.82 4.86 2.96
N ALA A 153 2.92 5.59 2.71
CA ALA A 153 3.16 6.91 3.31
C ALA A 153 2.18 7.97 2.78
N LEU A 154 1.81 7.91 1.50
CA LEU A 154 0.78 8.77 0.90
C LEU A 154 -0.57 8.57 1.56
N VAL A 155 -1.01 7.32 1.78
CA VAL A 155 -2.30 7.01 2.44
C VAL A 155 -2.41 7.63 3.84
N ARG A 156 -1.27 7.81 4.53
CA ARG A 156 -1.23 8.37 5.90
C ARG A 156 -1.10 9.89 5.93
N CYS A 157 -0.89 10.53 4.78
CA CYS A 157 -0.78 11.97 4.71
C CYS A 157 -2.14 12.65 4.95
N ARG A 158 -2.11 13.80 5.63
CA ARG A 158 -3.29 14.66 5.75
C ARG A 158 -3.56 15.39 4.43
N ALA A 159 -4.83 15.75 4.22
CA ALA A 159 -5.29 16.43 3.01
C ALA A 159 -4.40 17.61 2.54
N PRO A 160 -3.90 18.52 3.42
CA PRO A 160 -3.05 19.64 2.96
C PRO A 160 -1.74 19.18 2.31
N LYS A 161 -1.12 18.10 2.83
CA LYS A 161 0.10 17.56 2.23
C LYS A 161 -0.20 16.86 0.91
N LEU A 162 -1.31 16.12 0.82
CA LEU A 162 -1.76 15.48 -0.42
C LEU A 162 -2.04 16.51 -1.51
N ARG A 163 -2.70 17.63 -1.19
CA ARG A 163 -2.94 18.73 -2.13
C ARG A 163 -1.64 19.33 -2.68
N ARG A 164 -0.65 19.56 -1.81
CA ARG A 164 0.67 20.04 -2.24
C ARG A 164 1.40 19.05 -3.14
N ILE A 165 1.30 17.76 -2.87
CA ILE A 165 1.88 16.71 -3.74
C ILE A 165 1.19 16.74 -5.10
N ALA A 166 -0.14 16.82 -5.14
CA ALA A 166 -0.90 16.87 -6.38
C ALA A 166 -0.56 18.12 -7.22
N ALA A 167 -0.46 19.29 -6.59
CA ALA A 167 -0.03 20.54 -7.21
C ALA A 167 1.37 20.43 -7.81
N TRP A 168 2.31 19.88 -7.03
CA TRP A 168 3.68 19.61 -7.48
C TRP A 168 3.71 18.66 -8.69
N SER A 169 2.90 17.59 -8.70
CA SER A 169 2.79 16.68 -9.84
C SER A 169 2.25 17.36 -11.08
N ALA A 170 1.22 18.20 -10.93
CA ALA A 170 0.66 18.96 -12.05
C ALA A 170 1.71 19.90 -12.65
N ARG A 171 2.38 20.71 -11.82
CA ARG A 171 3.45 21.60 -12.26
C ARG A 171 4.53 20.83 -13.01
N ARG A 172 4.98 19.70 -12.46
CA ARG A 172 5.97 18.84 -13.12
C ARG A 172 5.53 18.39 -14.51
N ALA A 173 4.29 17.92 -14.66
CA ALA A 173 3.75 17.49 -15.96
C ALA A 173 3.80 18.63 -17.00
N TYR A 174 3.31 19.81 -16.65
CA TYR A 174 3.35 20.96 -17.55
C TYR A 174 4.79 21.44 -17.86
N THR A 175 5.72 21.32 -16.91
CA THR A 175 7.14 21.64 -17.13
C THR A 175 7.79 20.65 -18.10
N ILE A 176 7.57 19.34 -17.93
CA ILE A 176 8.10 18.31 -18.86
C ILE A 176 7.53 18.52 -20.26
N ALA A 177 6.23 18.85 -20.36
CA ALA A 177 5.60 19.15 -21.64
C ALA A 177 6.05 20.48 -22.27
N GLY A 178 6.88 21.29 -21.60
CA GLY A 178 7.40 22.55 -22.13
C GLY A 178 6.38 23.69 -22.22
N ILE A 179 5.24 23.56 -21.55
CA ILE A 179 4.09 24.48 -21.68
C ILE A 179 3.73 25.20 -20.38
N ALA A 180 4.49 24.99 -19.30
CA ALA A 180 4.26 25.61 -17.98
C ALA A 180 4.27 27.15 -18.01
N GLU A 181 5.01 27.76 -18.93
CA GLU A 181 5.16 29.22 -19.04
C GLU A 181 4.07 29.89 -19.89
N ILE A 182 3.20 29.12 -20.53
CA ILE A 182 2.03 29.67 -21.22
C ILE A 182 1.14 30.36 -20.18
N GLU A 183 0.68 31.58 -20.47
CA GLU A 183 0.16 32.50 -19.45
C GLU A 183 -1.01 31.93 -18.66
N TRP A 184 -1.96 31.30 -19.35
CA TRP A 184 -3.14 30.67 -18.73
C TRP A 184 -2.79 29.36 -18.00
N VAL A 185 -1.80 28.59 -18.49
CA VAL A 185 -1.26 27.42 -17.80
C VAL A 185 -0.61 27.84 -16.49
N ARG A 186 0.30 28.82 -16.55
CA ARG A 186 1.01 29.37 -15.39
C ARG A 186 0.02 29.88 -14.35
N ALA A 187 -1.02 30.61 -14.76
CA ALA A 187 -2.08 31.07 -13.86
C ALA A 187 -2.79 29.91 -13.16
N GLY A 188 -3.09 28.81 -13.87
CA GLY A 188 -3.67 27.60 -13.27
C GLY A 188 -2.73 26.92 -12.27
N LEU A 189 -1.44 26.81 -12.59
CA LEU A 189 -0.43 26.25 -11.70
C LEU A 189 -0.24 27.10 -10.44
N ASP A 190 -0.17 28.43 -10.58
CA ASP A 190 -0.01 29.35 -9.47
C ASP A 190 -1.24 29.34 -8.55
N ALA A 191 -2.46 29.26 -9.11
CA ALA A 191 -3.68 29.08 -8.33
C ALA A 191 -3.66 27.76 -7.53
N MET A 192 -3.25 26.65 -8.17
CA MET A 192 -3.16 25.35 -7.51
C MET A 192 -2.14 25.34 -6.36
N ASP A 193 -0.98 25.97 -6.54
CA ASP A 193 0.06 26.07 -5.50
C ASP A 193 -0.37 26.91 -4.31
N ASN A 194 -1.16 27.96 -4.54
CA ASN A 194 -1.72 28.84 -3.51
C ASN A 194 -3.02 28.32 -2.90
N ALA A 195 -3.55 27.19 -3.38
CA ALA A 195 -4.87 26.64 -3.04
C ALA A 195 -6.03 27.62 -3.32
N ASP A 196 -5.87 28.45 -4.34
CA ASP A 196 -6.91 29.34 -4.87
C ASP A 196 -7.84 28.58 -5.84
N PRO A 197 -9.07 29.10 -6.08
CA PRO A 197 -9.93 28.58 -7.13
C PRO A 197 -9.22 28.60 -8.49
N LEU A 198 -9.34 27.51 -9.25
CA LEU A 198 -8.74 27.43 -10.58
C LEU A 198 -9.38 28.42 -11.55
N PRO A 199 -8.59 29.18 -12.33
CA PRO A 199 -9.10 30.08 -13.35
C PRO A 199 -9.54 29.30 -14.59
N TYR A 200 -10.34 29.93 -15.45
CA TYR A 200 -10.57 29.46 -16.81
C TYR A 200 -9.20 29.21 -17.52
N PRO A 201 -9.00 28.09 -18.22
CA PRO A 201 -9.99 27.06 -18.60
C PRO A 201 -10.12 25.88 -17.61
N PHE A 202 -9.47 25.95 -16.45
CA PHE A 202 -9.40 24.86 -15.46
C PHE A 202 -10.51 24.92 -14.39
N ASP A 203 -11.45 25.84 -14.54
CA ASP A 203 -12.58 26.07 -13.64
C ASP A 203 -13.64 24.95 -13.71
N ASP A 204 -13.61 24.13 -14.77
CA ASP A 204 -14.48 22.98 -14.97
C ASP A 204 -13.74 21.64 -14.87
N HIS A 205 -14.22 20.75 -14.00
CA HIS A 205 -13.69 19.40 -13.83
C HIS A 205 -13.97 18.46 -15.01
N ALA A 206 -14.93 18.76 -15.88
CA ALA A 206 -15.18 17.93 -17.07
C ALA A 206 -14.11 18.12 -18.16
N GLY A 207 -13.33 19.21 -18.09
CA GLY A 207 -12.16 19.44 -18.95
C GLY A 207 -12.49 19.87 -20.38
N ALA A 208 -13.75 20.20 -20.69
CA ALA A 208 -14.14 20.64 -22.02
C ALA A 208 -13.45 21.96 -22.40
N HIS A 209 -13.44 22.94 -21.50
CA HIS A 209 -12.74 24.22 -21.71
C HIS A 209 -11.23 24.02 -21.88
N VAL A 210 -10.63 23.10 -21.11
CA VAL A 210 -9.20 22.78 -21.22
C VAL A 210 -8.91 22.23 -22.61
N TRP A 211 -9.74 21.32 -23.11
CA TRP A 211 -9.56 20.76 -24.46
C TRP A 211 -9.63 21.84 -25.55
N GLU A 212 -10.63 22.72 -25.50
CA GLU A 212 -10.77 23.81 -26.46
C GLU A 212 -9.60 24.81 -26.41
N ALA A 213 -9.13 25.16 -25.20
CA ALA A 213 -7.98 26.03 -25.01
C ALA A 213 -6.69 25.41 -25.58
N PHE A 214 -6.47 24.11 -25.35
CA PHE A 214 -5.33 23.37 -25.90
C PHE A 214 -5.37 23.28 -27.43
N GLN A 215 -6.54 23.09 -28.04
CA GLN A 215 -6.69 23.08 -29.50
C GLN A 215 -6.49 24.45 -30.15
N SER A 216 -6.85 25.52 -29.44
CA SER A 216 -6.77 26.89 -29.95
C SER A 216 -5.39 27.52 -29.76
N GLU A 217 -4.55 26.95 -28.89
CA GLU A 217 -3.21 27.45 -28.59
C GLU A 217 -2.17 26.90 -29.58
N HIS A 218 -1.77 27.74 -30.54
CA HIS A 218 -0.78 27.42 -31.57
C HIS A 218 0.61 27.03 -31.02
N ARG A 219 0.97 27.46 -29.80
CA ARG A 219 2.23 27.06 -29.14
C ARG A 219 2.21 25.61 -28.64
N ILE A 220 1.04 24.97 -28.60
CA ILE A 220 0.86 23.60 -28.12
C ILE A 220 0.71 22.65 -29.30
N GLU A 221 1.67 21.75 -29.47
CA GLU A 221 1.54 20.61 -30.37
C GLU A 221 0.84 19.46 -29.63
N LEU A 222 -0.32 19.00 -30.12
CA LEU A 222 -1.10 17.94 -29.48
C LEU A 222 -0.72 16.53 -29.93
N SER A 223 0.13 16.42 -30.94
CA SER A 223 0.60 15.14 -31.46
C SER A 223 2.00 15.27 -32.01
N THR A 224 2.80 14.24 -31.81
CA THR A 224 4.12 14.09 -32.42
C THR A 224 4.08 12.93 -33.41
N THR A 225 5.10 12.84 -34.26
CA THR A 225 5.29 11.70 -35.17
C THR A 225 6.55 10.98 -34.73
N ASP A 226 6.49 9.65 -34.59
CA ASP A 226 7.66 8.85 -34.23
C ASP A 226 8.55 8.53 -35.45
N ASP A 227 9.66 7.84 -35.20
CA ASP A 227 10.63 7.45 -36.24
C ASP A 227 10.02 6.54 -37.33
N ASN A 228 8.89 5.89 -37.05
CA ASN A 228 8.15 5.04 -37.99
C ASN A 228 7.08 5.82 -38.77
N GLY A 229 6.92 7.12 -38.51
CA GLY A 229 5.87 7.94 -39.12
C GLY A 229 4.51 7.80 -38.44
N GLU A 230 4.40 7.09 -37.31
CA GLU A 230 3.14 6.93 -36.60
C GLU A 230 2.86 8.15 -35.70
N ARG A 231 1.60 8.58 -35.69
CA ARG A 231 1.16 9.72 -34.90
C ARG A 231 0.94 9.30 -33.45
N GLN A 232 1.69 9.90 -32.54
CA GLN A 232 1.58 9.68 -31.11
C GLN A 232 1.01 10.91 -30.39
N ALA A 233 0.45 10.67 -29.21
CA ALA A 233 0.06 11.75 -28.32
C ALA A 233 1.31 12.51 -27.84
N SER A 234 1.29 13.84 -27.91
CA SER A 234 2.39 14.63 -27.38
C SER A 234 2.39 14.66 -25.85
N ALA A 235 3.52 15.04 -25.26
CA ALA A 235 3.63 15.32 -23.82
C ALA A 235 2.60 16.35 -23.35
N ALA A 236 2.34 17.39 -24.17
CA ALA A 236 1.32 18.41 -23.87
C ALA A 236 -0.09 17.83 -23.87
N LEU A 237 -0.44 16.96 -24.83
CA LEU A 237 -1.72 16.28 -24.83
C LEU A 237 -1.92 15.44 -23.57
N ILE A 238 -0.89 14.75 -23.10
CA ILE A 238 -0.97 13.99 -21.84
C ILE A 238 -1.11 14.94 -20.64
N ALA A 239 -0.28 15.98 -20.57
CA ALA A 239 -0.25 16.96 -19.47
C ALA A 239 -1.55 17.77 -19.34
N SER A 240 -2.39 17.85 -20.39
CA SER A 240 -3.68 18.55 -20.35
C SER A 240 -4.60 18.13 -19.21
N ARG A 241 -4.48 16.89 -18.70
CA ARG A 241 -5.29 16.42 -17.56
C ARG A 241 -4.71 16.81 -16.20
N ALA A 242 -3.45 17.24 -16.13
CA ALA A 242 -2.72 17.24 -14.87
C ALA A 242 -3.32 18.17 -13.80
N LEU A 243 -3.81 19.36 -14.20
CA LEU A 243 -4.50 20.27 -13.28
C LEU A 243 -5.90 19.77 -12.89
N ILE A 244 -6.63 19.13 -13.82
CA ILE A 244 -7.94 18.50 -13.53
C ILE A 244 -7.75 17.37 -12.51
N ASP A 245 -6.80 16.48 -12.75
CA ASP A 245 -6.46 15.37 -11.85
C ASP A 245 -6.06 15.88 -10.47
N ALA A 246 -5.19 16.89 -10.41
CA ALA A 246 -4.76 17.48 -9.14
C ALA A 246 -5.89 18.21 -8.39
N SER A 247 -6.92 18.69 -9.12
CA SER A 247 -8.08 19.39 -8.56
C SER A 247 -9.16 18.46 -7.97
N MET A 248 -9.10 17.14 -8.20
CA MET A 248 -10.14 16.20 -7.79
C MET A 248 -10.55 16.36 -6.32
N GLU A 249 -11.83 16.24 -6.00
CA GLU A 249 -12.36 16.48 -4.64
C GLU A 249 -11.68 15.65 -3.54
N LYS A 250 -11.39 14.37 -3.83
CA LYS A 250 -10.71 13.45 -2.91
C LYS A 250 -9.18 13.62 -3.01
N PRO A 251 -8.48 14.14 -1.98
CA PRO A 251 -7.05 14.48 -2.10
C PRO A 251 -6.13 13.29 -2.41
N LEU A 252 -6.44 12.10 -1.88
CA LEU A 252 -5.63 10.91 -2.16
C LEU A 252 -5.79 10.45 -3.62
N SER A 253 -7.01 10.53 -4.16
CA SER A 253 -7.27 10.24 -5.56
C SER A 253 -6.58 11.26 -6.46
N ALA A 254 -6.65 12.55 -6.10
CA ALA A 254 -5.96 13.61 -6.83
C ALA A 254 -4.47 13.30 -7.01
N VAL A 255 -3.79 12.89 -5.92
CA VAL A 255 -2.36 12.55 -5.95
C VAL A 255 -2.05 11.41 -6.91
N PHE A 256 -2.77 10.28 -6.85
CA PHE A 256 -2.46 9.14 -7.71
C PHE A 256 -2.76 9.42 -9.19
N ASN A 257 -3.82 10.19 -9.49
CA ASN A 257 -4.13 10.61 -10.86
C ASN A 257 -3.07 11.58 -11.38
N SER A 258 -2.75 12.63 -10.61
CA SER A 258 -1.78 13.65 -11.04
C SER A 258 -0.36 13.10 -11.17
N LEU A 259 0.05 12.18 -10.28
CA LEU A 259 1.35 11.51 -10.38
C LEU A 259 1.42 10.64 -11.63
N ARG A 260 0.36 9.90 -11.95
CA ARG A 260 0.35 9.08 -13.16
C ARG A 260 0.41 9.95 -14.41
N THR A 261 -0.34 11.04 -14.44
CA THR A 261 -0.27 11.99 -15.56
C THR A 261 1.15 12.55 -15.71
N ALA A 262 1.80 12.94 -14.61
CA ALA A 262 3.21 13.38 -14.65
C ALA A 262 4.17 12.29 -15.16
N ALA A 263 4.00 11.03 -14.72
CA ALA A 263 4.82 9.91 -15.20
C ALA A 263 4.63 9.68 -16.70
N LEU A 264 3.39 9.66 -17.18
CA LEU A 264 3.09 9.45 -18.60
C LEU A 264 3.60 10.60 -19.49
N THR A 265 3.55 11.84 -19.00
CA THR A 265 4.13 12.98 -19.71
C THR A 265 5.64 12.81 -19.91
N ASP A 266 6.33 12.14 -18.98
CA ASP A 266 7.76 11.83 -19.02
C ASP A 266 8.06 10.45 -19.67
N GLY A 267 7.21 10.00 -20.60
CA GLY A 267 7.43 8.70 -21.25
C GLY A 267 7.34 7.50 -20.32
N SER A 268 6.57 7.59 -19.23
CA SER A 268 6.45 6.58 -18.16
C SER A 268 7.70 6.42 -17.27
N ASP A 269 8.47 7.50 -17.04
CA ASP A 269 9.58 7.48 -16.08
C ASP A 269 9.10 7.53 -14.61
N TYR A 270 8.54 6.41 -14.16
CA TYR A 270 8.11 6.23 -12.77
C TYR A 270 9.28 6.32 -11.78
N LEU A 271 10.48 5.88 -12.18
CA LEU A 271 11.63 5.79 -11.27
C LEU A 271 12.15 7.17 -10.88
N GLN A 272 12.34 8.05 -11.85
CA GLN A 272 12.79 9.42 -11.59
C GLN A 272 11.72 10.23 -10.87
N LEU A 273 10.44 10.08 -11.26
CA LEU A 273 9.31 10.71 -10.58
C LEU A 273 9.25 10.32 -9.09
N ILE A 274 9.33 9.02 -8.79
CA ILE A 274 9.31 8.50 -7.41
C ILE A 274 10.50 9.04 -6.62
N THR A 275 11.70 9.04 -7.22
CA THR A 275 12.92 9.54 -6.59
C THR A 275 12.78 11.02 -6.19
N ASP A 276 12.28 11.85 -7.11
CA ASP A 276 12.07 13.27 -6.85
C ASP A 276 10.96 13.51 -5.82
N LEU A 277 9.85 12.77 -5.89
CA LEU A 277 8.75 12.83 -4.93
C LEU A 277 9.23 12.47 -3.52
N ARG A 278 10.09 11.47 -3.38
CA ARG A 278 10.70 11.11 -2.10
C ARG A 278 11.59 12.22 -1.57
N ARG A 279 12.47 12.75 -2.41
CA ARG A 279 13.39 13.84 -2.01
C ARG A 279 12.61 15.05 -1.51
N GLU A 280 11.53 15.42 -2.19
CA GLU A 280 10.74 16.60 -1.88
C GLU A 280 9.84 16.43 -0.65
N PHE A 281 9.09 15.31 -0.58
CA PHE A 281 8.02 15.17 0.43
C PHE A 281 8.27 14.12 1.50
N PHE A 282 9.22 13.21 1.27
CA PHE A 282 9.49 12.07 2.15
C PHE A 282 11.01 11.79 2.34
N PRO A 283 11.85 12.81 2.62
CA PRO A 283 13.31 12.64 2.66
C PRO A 283 13.81 11.71 3.78
N LYS A 284 12.97 11.47 4.80
CA LYS A 284 13.27 10.60 5.94
C LYS A 284 12.70 9.19 5.79
N LEU A 285 12.04 8.90 4.68
CA LEU A 285 11.51 7.57 4.41
C LEU A 285 12.70 6.67 4.04
N ALA A 286 12.83 5.52 4.69
CA ALA A 286 13.98 4.62 4.53
C ALA A 286 14.21 4.23 3.04
N PRO A 287 15.45 4.01 2.58
CA PRO A 287 15.71 3.56 1.22
C PRO A 287 14.88 2.33 0.83
N ALA A 288 14.36 2.28 -0.41
CA ALA A 288 13.46 1.21 -0.86
C ALA A 288 14.14 -0.18 -0.89
N ASP A 289 15.47 -0.22 -0.99
CA ASP A 289 16.32 -1.41 -0.97
C ASP A 289 16.58 -1.99 0.42
N GLN A 290 16.34 -1.21 1.49
CA GLN A 290 16.41 -1.68 2.88
C GLN A 290 15.09 -2.30 3.37
N TYR A 291 14.09 -2.36 2.48
CA TYR A 291 12.82 -2.99 2.76
C TYR A 291 12.89 -4.47 2.35
N GLU A 292 12.63 -5.38 3.30
CA GLU A 292 12.70 -6.82 3.08
C GLU A 292 11.90 -7.24 1.83
N ARG A 293 12.64 -7.65 0.80
CA ARG A 293 12.12 -8.43 -0.32
C ARG A 293 11.67 -9.79 0.24
N TRP A 294 10.47 -9.85 0.79
CA TRP A 294 9.78 -11.11 1.12
C TRP A 294 9.47 -11.96 -0.11
N ILE A 295 9.71 -11.41 -1.31
CA ILE A 295 9.73 -12.16 -2.55
C ILE A 295 11.20 -12.35 -2.92
N GLY A 296 11.79 -13.43 -2.43
CA GLY A 296 13.00 -13.96 -3.01
C GLY A 296 12.75 -14.13 -4.51
N HIS A 297 13.41 -13.31 -5.33
CA HIS A 297 13.86 -13.78 -6.63
C HIS A 297 14.92 -14.83 -6.33
N SER A 298 14.48 -16.05 -6.07
CA SER A 298 15.28 -17.21 -6.42
C SER A 298 15.29 -17.23 -7.94
N LEU A 299 16.45 -16.92 -8.52
CA LEU A 299 16.82 -17.38 -9.86
C LEU A 299 16.70 -18.90 -9.93
#